data_AF-F4HBN3-F1
#
_entry.id   AF-F4HBN3-F1
#
_cell.length_a   1.000
_cell.length_b   1.000
_cell.length_c   1.000
_cell.angle_alpha   90.00
_cell.angle_beta   90.00
_cell.angle_gamma   90.00
#
_symmetry.space_group_name_H-M   'P 1'
#
loop_
_entity.id
_entity.type
_entity.pdbx_description
1 polymer ?
#
loop_
_entity_poly.entity_id
_entity_poly.type
_entity_poly.pdbx_seq_one_letter_code
_entity_poly.pdbx_strand_id
1 'polypeptide(L)'
;MYIETLMAIAQKFRENEQYQGGYVRIFQGRYIQAYGWSLNIGSAHSEKPGALLIGERPDDCYIAVGGNRCDGAEKWVRLTE
;
A
#
# COMPACT_ATOMS: atom_id res chain seq x y z
N MET A 1 10.93 -7.97 1.86
CA MET A 1 10.50 -6.89 0.93
C MET A 1 11.10 -5.60 1.48
N TYR A 2 11.88 -4.85 0.71
CA TYR A 2 12.55 -3.66 1.24
C TYR A 2 11.60 -2.46 1.22
N ILE A 3 11.33 -1.86 2.39
CA ILE A 3 10.48 -0.67 2.55
C ILE A 3 10.97 0.47 1.65
N GLU A 4 12.28 0.65 1.53
CA GLU A 4 12.90 1.65 0.64
C GLU A 4 12.45 1.53 -0.82
N THR A 5 12.29 0.31 -1.34
CA THR A 5 11.81 0.09 -2.71
C THR A 5 10.35 0.52 -2.85
N LEU A 6 9.52 0.23 -1.84
CA LEU A 6 8.11 0.63 -1.82
C LEU A 6 7.96 2.15 -1.74
N MET A 7 8.79 2.79 -0.91
CA MET A 7 8.88 4.24 -0.78
C MET A 7 9.26 4.89 -2.12
N ALA A 8 10.25 4.35 -2.84
CA ALA A 8 10.65 4.87 -4.14
C ALA A 8 9.52 4.77 -5.18
N ILE A 9 8.79 3.65 -5.21
CA ILE A 9 7.63 3.49 -6.10
C ILE A 9 6.52 4.49 -5.74
N ALA A 10 6.23 4.63 -4.46
CA ALA A 10 5.20 5.56 -3.98
C ALA A 10 5.58 7.01 -4.29
N GLN A 11 6.83 7.40 -4.08
CA GLN A 11 7.33 8.74 -4.40
C GLN A 11 7.15 9.07 -5.88
N LYS A 12 7.56 8.15 -6.76
CA LYS A 12 7.36 8.32 -8.21
C LYS A 12 5.88 8.43 -8.60
N PHE A 13 5.00 7.70 -7.92
CA PHE A 13 3.55 7.82 -8.14
C PHE A 13 3.03 9.20 -7.78
N ARG A 14 3.49 9.77 -6.65
CA ARG A 14 3.08 11.10 -6.18
C ARG A 14 3.54 12.24 -7.10
N GLU A 15 4.73 12.11 -7.70
CA GLU A 15 5.29 13.10 -8.62
C GLU A 15 4.43 13.32 -9.86
N ASN A 16 3.83 12.25 -10.39
CA ASN A 16 3.06 12.31 -11.64
C ASN A 16 1.68 12.96 -11.47
N GLU A 17 1.11 12.90 -10.28
CA GLU A 17 -0.31 13.17 -10.07
C GLU A 17 -0.57 14.21 -8.95
N GLN A 18 0.49 14.79 -8.37
CA GLN A 18 0.42 15.75 -7.27
C GLN A 18 -0.30 15.22 -6.01
N TYR A 19 -0.36 13.90 -5.83
CA TYR A 19 -0.98 13.23 -4.69
C TYR A 19 -0.10 13.31 -3.43
N GLN A 20 0.00 14.51 -2.84
CA GLN A 20 0.71 14.75 -1.59
C GLN A 20 -0.08 14.23 -0.38
N GLY A 21 0.62 13.76 0.66
CA GLY A 21 0.01 13.12 1.82
C GLY A 21 -0.56 11.73 1.53
N GLY A 22 -1.30 11.20 2.50
CA GLY A 22 -2.03 9.94 2.37
C GLY A 22 -1.18 8.73 2.02
N TYR A 23 -1.84 7.72 1.46
CA TYR A 23 -1.29 6.39 1.22
C TYR A 23 -1.38 6.02 -0.25
N VAL A 24 -0.23 5.65 -0.82
CA VAL A 24 -0.17 5.02 -2.14
C VAL A 24 -0.41 3.53 -1.97
N ARG A 25 -1.29 2.98 -2.81
CA ARG A 25 -1.58 1.55 -2.86
C ARG A 25 -0.67 0.86 -3.87
N ILE A 26 0.04 -0.17 -3.41
CA ILE A 26 0.91 -1.00 -4.23
C ILE A 26 0.44 -2.45 -4.13
N PHE A 27 0.47 -3.18 -5.25
CA PHE A 27 0.23 -4.61 -5.24
C PHE A 27 1.39 -5.34 -5.92
N GLN A 28 1.94 -6.35 -5.24
CA GLN A 28 2.95 -7.23 -5.81
C GLN A 28 2.26 -8.45 -6.45
N GLY A 29 1.80 -8.27 -7.69
CA GLY A 29 1.27 -9.34 -8.52
C GLY A 29 2.37 -9.99 -9.35
N ARG A 30 2.16 -10.06 -10.67
CA ARG A 30 3.20 -10.46 -11.64
C ARG A 30 4.35 -9.45 -11.67
N TYR A 31 4.04 -8.18 -11.45
CA TYR A 31 4.97 -7.07 -11.30
C TYR A 31 4.53 -6.26 -10.08
N ILE A 32 5.46 -5.50 -9.50
CA ILE A 32 5.15 -4.55 -8.45
C ILE A 32 4.76 -3.22 -9.08
N GLN A 33 3.57 -2.72 -8.76
CA GLN A 33 3.08 -1.45 -9.29
C GLN A 33 2.17 -0.74 -8.29
N ALA A 34 2.25 0.59 -8.28
CA ALA A 34 1.24 1.42 -7.66
C ALA A 34 -0.02 1.44 -8.53
N TYR A 35 -1.20 1.35 -7.91
CA TYR A 35 -2.48 1.31 -8.62
C TYR A 35 -3.50 2.34 -8.12
N GLY A 36 -3.16 3.11 -7.08
CA GLY A 36 -4.06 4.14 -6.58
C GLY A 36 -3.50 4.87 -5.37
N TRP A 37 -4.23 5.87 -4.91
CA TRP A 37 -3.90 6.69 -3.76
C TRP A 37 -5.17 7.09 -3.00
N SER A 38 -5.05 7.32 -1.69
CA SER A 38 -6.11 7.97 -0.90
C SER A 38 -5.50 8.66 0.32
N LEU A 39 -6.16 9.73 0.78
CA LEU A 39 -5.83 10.38 2.05
C LEU A 39 -6.00 9.45 3.27
N ASN A 40 -6.88 8.45 3.17
CA ASN A 40 -7.20 7.56 4.27
C ASN A 40 -6.73 6.12 3.98
N ILE A 41 -6.38 5.39 5.04
CA ILE A 41 -6.03 3.96 4.98
C ILE A 41 -7.20 3.15 4.40
N GLY A 42 -8.43 3.43 4.84
CA GLY A 42 -9.62 2.67 4.46
C GLY A 42 -9.67 1.28 5.10
N SER A 43 -10.70 0.50 4.75
CA SER A 43 -10.87 -0.86 5.27
C SER A 43 -9.96 -1.85 4.56
N ALA A 44 -9.36 -2.80 5.28
CA ALA A 44 -8.59 -3.88 4.66
C ALA A 44 -9.49 -4.81 3.81
N HIS A 45 -10.78 -4.91 4.15
CA HIS A 45 -11.75 -5.74 3.42
C HIS A 45 -12.01 -5.26 1.99
N SER A 46 -11.73 -3.99 1.67
CA SER A 46 -11.82 -3.51 0.28
C SER A 46 -10.57 -3.82 -0.54
N GLU A 47 -9.54 -4.40 0.06
CA GLU A 47 -8.26 -4.67 -0.59
C GLU A 47 -7.99 -6.17 -0.69
N LYS A 48 -7.25 -6.53 -1.72
CA LYS A 48 -6.80 -7.91 -1.89
C LYS A 48 -5.70 -8.23 -0.85
N PRO A 49 -5.70 -9.43 -0.24
CA PRO A 49 -4.61 -9.86 0.62
C PRO A 49 -3.24 -9.72 -0.08
N GLY A 50 -2.28 -9.13 0.62
CA GLY A 50 -0.96 -8.75 0.10
C GLY A 50 -0.88 -7.35 -0.52
N ALA A 51 -1.97 -6.59 -0.58
CA ALA A 51 -1.92 -5.16 -0.91
C ALA A 51 -1.10 -4.39 0.13
N LEU A 52 -0.40 -3.35 -0.32
CA LEU A 52 0.48 -2.53 0.48
C LEU A 52 -0.04 -1.09 0.48
N LEU A 53 -0.04 -0.46 1.65
CA LEU A 53 -0.26 0.97 1.81
C LEU A 53 1.05 1.62 2.24
N ILE A 54 1.49 2.61 1.46
CA ILE A 54 2.76 3.29 1.67
C ILE A 54 2.48 4.77 1.96
N GLY A 55 2.67 5.16 3.21
CA GLY A 55 2.62 6.55 3.66
C GLY A 55 3.81 7.37 3.14
N GLU A 56 4.05 8.51 3.77
CA GLU A 56 5.18 9.39 3.44
C GLU A 56 6.45 9.06 4.22
N ARG A 57 6.35 8.20 5.25
CA ARG A 57 7.46 7.81 6.12
C ARG A 57 7.62 6.29 6.12
N PRO A 58 8.85 5.77 6.28
CA PRO A 58 9.10 4.33 6.31
C PRO A 58 8.30 3.59 7.39
N ASP A 59 8.06 4.24 8.53
CA ASP A 59 7.28 3.66 9.62
C ASP A 59 5.77 3.68 9.34
N ASP A 60 5.29 4.40 8.32
CA ASP A 60 3.87 4.51 7.98
C ASP A 60 3.48 3.63 6.80
N CYS A 61 3.96 2.38 6.82
CA CYS A 61 3.69 1.38 5.79
C CYS A 61 2.91 0.20 6.36
N TYR A 62 1.98 -0.35 5.58
CA TYR A 62 1.10 -1.44 6.01
C TYR A 62 0.93 -2.49 4.90
N ILE A 63 0.64 -3.72 5.30
CA ILE A 63 0.25 -4.81 4.41
C ILE A 63 -1.12 -5.36 4.82
N ALA A 64 -1.96 -5.62 3.82
CA ALA A 64 -3.26 -6.26 3.99
C ALA A 64 -3.07 -7.76 4.19
N VAL A 65 -3.52 -8.32 5.31
CA VAL A 65 -3.33 -9.74 5.66
C VAL A 65 -4.63 -10.43 6.05
N GLY A 66 -4.61 -11.76 6.03
CA GLY A 66 -5.80 -12.59 6.28
C GLY A 66 -6.76 -12.59 5.10
N GLY A 67 -7.92 -13.21 5.27
CA GLY A 67 -8.97 -13.25 4.26
C GLY A 67 -8.57 -13.95 2.96
N ASN A 68 -9.26 -13.60 1.87
CA ASN A 68 -9.08 -14.25 0.57
C ASN A 68 -9.38 -13.29 -0.60
N ARG A 69 -9.30 -13.78 -1.84
CA ARG A 69 -9.52 -12.95 -3.03
C ARG A 69 -10.97 -12.52 -3.26
N CYS A 70 -11.93 -13.24 -2.69
CA CYS A 70 -13.37 -12.98 -2.83
C CYS A 70 -13.85 -11.98 -1.76
N ASP A 71 -13.38 -12.14 -0.53
CA ASP A 71 -13.87 -11.38 0.64
C ASP A 71 -12.94 -10.22 1.06
N GLY A 72 -11.80 -10.09 0.39
CA GLY A 72 -10.75 -9.12 0.74
C GLY A 72 -9.90 -9.55 1.94
N ALA A 73 -9.01 -8.67 2.37
CA ALA A 73 -8.18 -8.88 3.56
C ALA A 73 -8.94 -8.59 4.85
N GLU A 74 -8.52 -9.20 5.96
CA GLU A 74 -9.18 -9.01 7.26
C GLU A 74 -8.68 -7.76 7.98
N LYS A 75 -7.40 -7.42 7.83
CA LYS A 75 -6.79 -6.29 8.54
C LYS A 75 -5.53 -5.76 7.88
N TRP A 76 -5.18 -4.54 8.26
CA TRP A 76 -3.88 -3.94 8.02
C TRP A 76 -2.91 -4.33 9.13
N VAL A 77 -1.70 -4.72 8.75
CA VAL A 77 -0.58 -4.91 9.66
C VAL A 77 0.53 -3.96 9.27
N ARG A 78 1.03 -3.21 10.24
CA ARG A 78 2.14 -2.27 10.04
C ARG A 78 3.41 -3.06 9.70
N LEU A 79 4.13 -2.60 8.69
CA LEU A 79 5.45 -3.11 8.37
C LEU A 79 6.43 -2.47 9.36
N THR A 80 7.06 -3.30 10.17
CA THR A 80 8.22 -2.91 10.99
C THR A 80 9.48 -3.36 10.25
N GLU A 81 10.56 -2.57 10.37
CA GLU A 81 11.89 -2.93 9.86
C GLU A 81 12.36 -4.31 10.35
#